data_AF-A0A2V9K9E0-F1
#
_entry.id   AF-A0A2V9K9E0-F1
#
_cell.length_a   1.000
_cell.length_b   1.000
_cell.length_c   1.000
_cell.angle_alpha   90.00
_cell.angle_beta   90.00
_cell.angle_gamma   90.00
#
_symmetry.space_group_name_H-M   'P 1'
#
loop_
_entity.id
_entity.type
_entity.pdbx_description
1 polymer ?
#
loop_
_entity_poly.entity_id
_entity_poly.type
_entity_poly.pdbx_seq_one_letter_code
_entity_poly.pdbx_strand_id
1 'polypeptide(L)'
;MQPDSRAALPGETVMLSAKAVGTQPLLYQWRKNGSDLTDGGSLSGSTASELTLFNVSDADAGNYSVVVSNTLGWAISAEATLSVVSVTAPGVAMTTLYSFTGGDDGGNPNGLVQGTDGIFYGTTQNGGIKLSGSVFHMTTNGSLASLYSFNGGNDGANPFAALAQGPDGNFYGSTFQGGDSDVRAVDAGGGW
;
A
#
# COMPACT_ATOMS: atom_id res chain seq x y z
N MET A 1 -24.27 -11.40 -13.42
CA MET A 1 -23.13 -10.58 -12.96
C MET A 1 -21.98 -10.85 -13.90
N GLN A 2 -21.37 -9.80 -14.42
CA GLN A 2 -20.20 -9.86 -15.28
C GLN A 2 -18.96 -9.45 -14.46
N PRO A 3 -17.74 -9.79 -14.87
CA PRO A 3 -16.55 -9.36 -14.14
C PRO A 3 -16.39 -7.84 -14.18
N ASP A 4 -15.85 -7.28 -13.11
CA ASP A 4 -15.51 -5.86 -13.00
C ASP A 4 -14.03 -5.63 -13.33
N SER A 5 -13.73 -4.48 -13.95
CA SER A 5 -12.35 -4.05 -14.19
C SER A 5 -11.64 -3.72 -12.88
N ARG A 6 -10.33 -3.97 -12.81
CA ARG A 6 -9.55 -3.77 -11.58
C ARG A 6 -8.10 -3.42 -11.87
N ALA A 7 -7.53 -2.57 -11.00
CA ALA A 7 -6.10 -2.36 -10.88
C ALA A 7 -5.50 -3.26 -9.78
N ALA A 8 -4.30 -3.78 -10.02
CA ALA A 8 -3.56 -4.61 -9.07
C ALA A 8 -2.08 -4.22 -9.05
N LEU A 9 -1.43 -4.43 -7.90
CA LEU A 9 0.03 -4.32 -7.79
C LEU A 9 0.70 -5.66 -8.14
N PRO A 10 1.95 -5.64 -8.65
CA PRO A 10 2.72 -6.86 -8.84
C PRO A 10 2.81 -7.70 -7.55
N GLY A 11 2.57 -9.00 -7.66
CA GLY A 11 2.56 -9.95 -6.55
C GLY A 11 1.20 -10.12 -5.85
N GLU A 12 0.21 -9.26 -6.12
CA GLU A 12 -1.13 -9.42 -5.56
C GLU A 12 -1.82 -10.69 -6.07
N THR A 13 -2.79 -11.16 -5.29
CA THR A 13 -3.77 -12.14 -5.75
C THR A 13 -5.05 -11.41 -6.18
N VAL A 14 -5.51 -11.68 -7.40
CA VAL A 14 -6.70 -11.08 -8.00
C VAL A 14 -7.74 -12.17 -8.26
N MET A 15 -8.99 -11.88 -7.91
CA MET A 15 -10.13 -12.74 -8.21
C MET A 15 -11.11 -12.01 -9.11
N LEU A 16 -11.44 -12.62 -10.24
CA LEU A 16 -12.50 -12.18 -11.14
C LEU A 16 -13.69 -13.13 -11.01
N SER A 17 -14.89 -12.60 -10.96
CA SER A 17 -16.11 -13.40 -10.76
C SER A 17 -17.13 -13.14 -11.86
N ALA A 18 -17.90 -14.18 -12.18
CA ALA A 18 -19.02 -14.08 -13.08
C ALA A 18 -20.14 -15.02 -12.64
N LYS A 19 -21.38 -14.55 -12.77
CA LYS A 19 -22.58 -15.34 -12.45
C LYS A 19 -23.57 -15.27 -13.59
N ALA A 20 -23.83 -16.43 -14.19
CA ALA A 20 -24.84 -16.61 -15.23
C ALA A 20 -26.12 -17.23 -14.68
N VAL A 21 -27.23 -17.03 -15.41
CA VAL A 21 -28.53 -17.64 -15.15
C VAL A 21 -28.95 -18.37 -16.42
N GLY A 22 -29.38 -19.62 -16.29
CA GLY A 22 -29.84 -20.44 -17.42
C GLY A 22 -30.07 -21.88 -17.02
N THR A 23 -30.52 -22.70 -17.98
CA THR A 23 -30.70 -24.14 -17.79
C THR A 23 -29.35 -24.79 -17.46
N GLN A 24 -29.32 -25.58 -16.39
CA GLN A 24 -28.13 -26.31 -15.94
C GLN A 24 -27.91 -27.59 -16.76
N PRO A 25 -26.65 -28.09 -16.88
CA PRO A 25 -25.42 -27.53 -16.32
C PRO A 25 -24.92 -26.30 -17.09
N LEU A 26 -24.36 -25.33 -16.35
CA LEU A 26 -23.65 -24.19 -16.93
C LEU A 26 -22.15 -24.50 -16.97
N LEU A 27 -21.54 -24.37 -18.14
CA LEU A 27 -20.11 -24.53 -18.35
C LEU A 27 -19.48 -23.15 -18.51
N TYR A 28 -18.36 -22.91 -17.84
CA TYR A 28 -17.62 -21.66 -17.89
C TYR A 28 -16.31 -21.87 -18.65
N GLN A 29 -15.86 -20.84 -19.36
CA GLN A 29 -14.53 -20.75 -19.96
C GLN A 29 -14.06 -19.31 -19.92
N TRP A 30 -13.09 -19.01 -19.06
CA TRP A 30 -12.44 -17.71 -18.99
C TRP A 30 -11.49 -17.52 -20.16
N ARG A 31 -11.37 -16.27 -20.60
CA ARG A 31 -10.55 -15.86 -21.73
C ARG A 31 -9.80 -14.59 -21.41
N LYS A 32 -8.57 -14.49 -21.91
CA LYS A 32 -7.77 -13.28 -21.89
C LYS A 32 -7.51 -12.83 -23.33
N ASN A 33 -7.82 -11.57 -23.63
CA ASN A 33 -7.65 -10.97 -24.97
C ASN A 33 -8.28 -11.85 -26.07
N GLY A 34 -9.43 -12.47 -25.76
CA GLY A 34 -10.16 -13.37 -26.65
C GLY A 34 -9.66 -14.83 -26.71
N SER A 35 -8.51 -15.16 -26.12
CA SER A 35 -7.98 -16.53 -26.07
C SER A 35 -8.37 -17.26 -24.79
N ASP A 36 -8.75 -18.53 -24.92
CA ASP A 36 -9.14 -19.38 -23.79
C ASP A 36 -7.98 -19.59 -22.81
N LEU A 37 -8.28 -19.45 -21.52
CA LEU A 37 -7.34 -19.68 -20.43
C LEU A 37 -7.43 -21.14 -19.97
N THR A 38 -6.28 -21.69 -19.61
CA THR A 38 -6.15 -23.01 -19.00
C THR A 38 -5.51 -22.87 -17.64
N ASP A 39 -6.01 -23.64 -16.67
CA ASP A 39 -5.40 -23.71 -15.34
C ASP A 39 -3.93 -24.15 -15.41
N GLY A 40 -3.12 -23.56 -14.54
CA GLY A 40 -1.68 -23.82 -14.47
C GLY A 40 -0.88 -22.58 -14.09
N GLY A 41 0.33 -22.80 -13.56
CA GLY A 41 1.20 -21.70 -13.13
C GLY A 41 0.54 -20.84 -12.05
N SER A 42 0.35 -19.55 -12.36
CA SER A 42 -0.26 -18.54 -11.50
C SER A 42 -1.79 -18.48 -11.57
N LEU A 43 -2.46 -19.35 -12.34
CA LEU A 43 -3.90 -19.23 -12.63
C LEU A 43 -4.67 -20.49 -12.22
N SER A 44 -5.85 -20.30 -11.62
CA SER A 44 -6.79 -21.37 -11.27
C SER A 44 -8.24 -20.92 -11.44
N GLY A 45 -9.12 -21.84 -11.87
CA GLY A 45 -10.55 -21.57 -12.03
C GLY A 45 -10.95 -21.17 -13.45
N SER A 46 -10.16 -21.49 -14.48
CA SER A 46 -10.44 -21.12 -15.87
C SER A 46 -11.77 -21.67 -16.41
N THR A 47 -12.31 -22.72 -15.78
CA THR A 47 -13.62 -23.31 -16.10
C THR A 47 -14.65 -23.20 -14.97
N ALA A 48 -14.40 -22.30 -14.01
CA ALA A 48 -15.28 -22.04 -12.88
C ALA A 48 -15.94 -20.65 -12.97
N SER A 49 -16.90 -20.38 -12.08
CA SER A 49 -17.52 -19.05 -11.95
C SER A 49 -16.57 -17.98 -11.42
N GLU A 50 -15.42 -18.38 -10.88
CA GLU A 50 -14.39 -17.51 -10.34
C GLU A 50 -13.03 -17.89 -10.91
N LEU A 51 -12.28 -16.89 -11.38
CA LEU A 51 -10.91 -17.01 -11.84
C LEU A 51 -9.99 -16.35 -10.81
N THR A 52 -9.01 -17.09 -10.32
CA THR A 52 -7.98 -16.57 -9.42
C THR A 52 -6.64 -16.47 -10.15
N LEU A 53 -6.03 -15.29 -10.09
CA LEU A 53 -4.66 -15.04 -10.51
C LEU A 53 -3.80 -14.79 -9.27
N PHE A 54 -2.79 -15.64 -9.06
CA PHE A 54 -1.82 -15.53 -7.98
C PHE A 54 -0.57 -14.80 -8.47
N ASN A 55 0.07 -14.03 -7.60
CA ASN A 55 1.35 -13.39 -7.88
C ASN A 55 1.34 -12.63 -9.23
N VAL A 56 0.35 -11.74 -9.39
CA VAL A 56 0.08 -10.98 -10.62
C VAL A 56 1.35 -10.27 -11.10
N SER A 57 1.57 -10.29 -12.41
CA SER A 57 2.70 -9.65 -13.11
C SER A 57 2.19 -8.83 -14.29
N ASP A 58 3.05 -7.99 -14.90
CA ASP A 58 2.66 -7.21 -16.08
C ASP A 58 2.15 -8.09 -17.24
N ALA A 59 2.61 -9.35 -17.32
CA ALA A 59 2.14 -10.32 -18.30
C ALA A 59 0.67 -10.73 -18.08
N ASP A 60 0.12 -10.49 -16.89
CA ASP A 60 -1.27 -10.76 -16.52
C ASP A 60 -2.20 -9.59 -16.87
N ALA A 61 -1.68 -8.40 -17.17
CA ALA A 61 -2.51 -7.29 -17.64
C ALA A 61 -3.23 -7.64 -18.97
N GLY A 62 -4.48 -7.20 -19.12
CA GLY A 62 -5.28 -7.44 -20.32
C GLY A 62 -6.78 -7.43 -20.08
N ASN A 63 -7.54 -7.75 -21.13
CA ASN A 63 -9.00 -7.81 -21.07
C ASN A 63 -9.45 -9.25 -20.82
N TYR A 64 -10.26 -9.43 -19.78
CA TYR A 64 -10.79 -10.72 -19.37
C TYR A 64 -12.29 -10.79 -19.70
N SER A 65 -12.71 -11.90 -20.28
CA SER A 65 -14.13 -12.22 -20.49
C SER A 65 -14.38 -13.68 -20.13
N VAL A 66 -15.63 -14.03 -19.86
CA VAL A 66 -16.03 -15.42 -19.66
C VAL A 66 -17.11 -15.80 -20.66
N VAL A 67 -16.94 -16.98 -21.27
CA VAL A 67 -17.98 -17.65 -22.04
C VAL A 67 -18.74 -18.57 -21.10
N VAL A 68 -20.07 -18.49 -21.12
CA VAL A 68 -20.93 -19.41 -20.39
C VAL A 68 -21.87 -20.11 -21.36
N SER A 69 -21.92 -21.45 -21.30
CA SER A 69 -22.69 -22.26 -22.24
C SER A 69 -23.51 -23.36 -21.56
N ASN A 70 -24.54 -23.81 -22.27
CA ASN A 70 -25.32 -25.00 -21.99
C ASN A 70 -25.79 -25.64 -23.32
N THR A 71 -26.68 -26.62 -23.25
CA THR A 71 -27.20 -27.32 -24.45
C THR A 71 -28.05 -26.46 -25.37
N LEU A 72 -28.52 -25.28 -24.91
CA LEU A 72 -29.37 -24.37 -25.67
C LEU A 72 -28.56 -23.26 -26.36
N GLY A 73 -27.30 -23.04 -25.96
CA GLY A 73 -26.44 -22.02 -26.56
C GLY A 73 -25.37 -21.51 -25.62
N TRP A 74 -24.80 -20.35 -25.96
CA TRP A 74 -23.74 -19.70 -25.20
C TRP A 74 -23.93 -18.18 -25.17
N ALA A 75 -23.34 -17.56 -24.15
CA ALA A 75 -23.25 -16.12 -24.01
C ALA A 75 -21.83 -15.74 -23.55
N ILE A 76 -21.43 -14.51 -23.85
CA ILE A 76 -20.11 -13.96 -23.47
C ILE A 76 -20.36 -12.72 -22.60
N SER A 77 -19.58 -12.55 -21.53
CA SER A 77 -19.61 -11.34 -20.70
C SER A 77 -19.06 -10.11 -21.43
N ALA A 78 -19.33 -8.91 -20.91
CA ALA A 78 -18.46 -7.77 -21.21
C ALA A 78 -17.04 -8.05 -20.73
N GLU A 79 -16.09 -7.30 -21.29
CA GLU A 79 -14.69 -7.37 -20.90
C GLU A 79 -14.44 -6.60 -19.61
N ALA A 80 -13.68 -7.20 -18.71
CA ALA A 80 -13.08 -6.57 -17.54
C ALA A 80 -11.58 -6.37 -17.79
N THR A 81 -11.09 -5.14 -17.70
CA THR A 81 -9.66 -4.85 -17.83
C THR A 81 -8.97 -5.09 -16.48
N LEU A 82 -7.95 -5.95 -16.48
CA LEU A 82 -6.95 -6.03 -15.41
C LEU A 82 -5.76 -5.16 -15.80
N SER A 83 -5.53 -4.09 -15.05
CA SER A 83 -4.32 -3.27 -15.18
C SER A 83 -3.35 -3.58 -14.05
N VAL A 84 -2.07 -3.79 -14.38
CA VAL A 84 -1.03 -3.96 -13.38
C VAL A 84 -0.28 -2.66 -13.23
N VAL A 85 -0.32 -2.08 -12.03
CA VAL A 85 0.29 -0.79 -11.74
C VAL A 85 1.73 -1.03 -11.31
N SER A 86 2.66 -0.83 -12.24
CA SER A 86 4.08 -0.85 -11.91
C SER A 86 4.42 0.40 -11.10
N VAL A 87 5.05 0.23 -9.93
CA VAL A 87 5.66 1.34 -9.15
C VAL A 87 6.86 1.99 -9.86
N THR A 88 7.23 1.46 -11.03
CA THR A 88 8.31 1.92 -11.92
C THR A 88 7.83 2.25 -13.34
N ALA A 89 6.51 2.34 -13.57
CA ALA A 89 5.97 2.60 -14.90
C ALA A 89 6.55 3.91 -15.49
N PRO A 90 6.86 3.99 -16.80
CA PRO A 90 7.25 5.24 -17.43
C PRO A 90 6.18 6.32 -17.19
N GLY A 91 6.54 7.38 -16.46
CA GLY A 91 5.62 8.43 -15.99
C GLY A 91 5.25 8.36 -14.51
N VAL A 92 5.48 7.23 -13.85
CA VAL A 92 5.48 7.07 -12.38
C VAL A 92 6.93 7.17 -11.92
N ALA A 93 7.45 8.40 -11.84
CA ALA A 93 8.76 8.64 -11.26
C ALA A 93 8.63 8.69 -9.74
N MET A 94 9.47 7.94 -9.02
CA MET A 94 9.69 8.26 -7.62
C MET A 94 10.27 9.66 -7.55
N THR A 95 9.52 10.56 -6.94
CA THR A 95 9.98 11.92 -6.65
C THR A 95 10.52 11.93 -5.23
N THR A 96 11.73 12.44 -5.08
CA THR A 96 12.25 12.72 -3.74
C THR A 96 11.53 13.97 -3.24
N LEU A 97 10.61 13.80 -2.30
CA LEU A 97 9.88 14.91 -1.69
C LEU A 97 10.81 15.77 -0.81
N TYR A 98 11.70 15.11 -0.06
CA TYR A 98 12.67 15.78 0.79
C TYR A 98 13.95 14.95 0.93
N SER A 99 15.10 15.63 0.95
CA SER A 99 16.40 15.01 1.23
C SER A 99 16.97 15.60 2.52
N PHE A 100 16.98 14.79 3.56
CA PHE A 100 17.59 15.10 4.84
C PHE A 100 19.10 15.31 4.69
N THR A 101 19.62 16.41 5.21
CA THR A 101 21.06 16.74 5.12
C THR A 101 21.89 16.07 6.21
N GLY A 102 21.25 15.56 7.27
CA GLY A 102 21.91 15.05 8.46
C GLY A 102 22.24 16.13 9.50
N GLY A 103 21.92 17.39 9.20
CA GLY A 103 22.11 18.54 10.08
C GLY A 103 20.86 18.84 10.92
N ASP A 104 20.49 20.12 10.99
CA ASP A 104 19.35 20.60 11.79
C ASP A 104 18.00 20.03 11.32
N ASP A 105 17.90 19.65 10.05
CA ASP A 105 16.72 19.00 9.46
C ASP A 105 16.63 17.50 9.80
N GLY A 106 17.69 16.92 10.34
CA GLY A 106 17.76 15.52 10.76
C GLY A 106 18.42 14.59 9.77
N GLY A 107 18.62 13.34 10.19
CA GLY A 107 19.24 12.29 9.39
C GLY A 107 18.76 10.89 9.79
N ASN A 108 18.85 9.94 8.86
CA ASN A 108 18.34 8.58 9.04
C ASN A 108 16.85 8.56 9.41
N PRO A 109 15.95 9.02 8.51
CA PRO A 109 14.52 9.02 8.76
C PRO A 109 13.97 7.60 8.88
N ASN A 110 13.02 7.40 9.80
CA ASN A 110 12.27 6.14 9.94
C ASN A 110 11.01 6.15 9.06
N GLY A 111 10.12 5.15 9.22
CA GLY A 111 8.85 5.09 8.52
C GLY A 111 7.95 6.30 8.79
N LEU A 112 7.09 6.62 7.81
CA LEU A 112 6.10 7.70 7.91
C LEU A 112 4.74 7.13 8.31
N VAL A 113 3.96 7.94 9.04
CA VAL A 113 2.52 7.76 9.19
C VAL A 113 1.82 8.95 8.54
N GLN A 114 0.76 8.70 7.77
CA GLN A 114 -0.11 9.79 7.30
C GLN A 114 -1.19 10.03 8.33
N GLY A 115 -1.28 11.26 8.83
CA GLY A 115 -2.33 11.67 9.73
C GLY A 115 -3.70 11.73 9.05
N THR A 116 -4.76 11.72 9.85
CA THR A 116 -6.13 12.02 9.40
C THR A 116 -6.28 13.41 8.75
N ASP A 117 -5.31 14.29 8.96
CA ASP A 117 -5.21 15.62 8.35
C ASP A 117 -4.55 15.61 6.96
N GLY A 118 -4.06 14.44 6.50
CA GLY A 118 -3.43 14.25 5.19
C GLY A 118 -1.94 14.55 5.14
N ILE A 119 -1.31 14.93 6.26
CA ILE A 119 0.12 15.26 6.36
C ILE A 119 0.92 14.01 6.77
N PHE A 120 2.17 13.90 6.31
CA PHE A 120 3.07 12.83 6.75
C PHE A 120 3.82 13.23 8.01
N TYR A 121 3.95 12.31 8.95
CA TYR A 121 4.70 12.48 10.19
C TYR A 121 5.76 11.39 10.31
N GLY A 122 6.91 11.76 10.85
CA GLY A 122 8.02 10.84 10.99
C GLY A 122 9.01 11.27 12.05
N THR A 123 10.01 10.43 12.24
CA THR A 123 11.13 10.67 13.15
C THR A 123 12.45 10.51 12.42
N THR A 124 13.48 11.21 12.87
CA THR A 124 14.87 11.01 12.43
C THR A 124 15.72 10.55 13.60
N GLN A 125 16.65 9.62 13.36
CA GLN A 125 17.56 9.14 14.40
C GLN A 125 18.63 10.18 14.77
N ASN A 126 19.02 10.99 13.80
CA ASN A 126 19.97 12.11 13.92
C ASN A 126 19.26 13.44 13.70
N GLY A 127 19.92 14.53 14.06
CA GLY A 127 19.32 15.87 14.17
C GLY A 127 18.87 16.18 15.59
N GLY A 128 18.11 17.26 15.76
CA GLY A 128 17.80 17.76 17.10
C GLY A 128 19.04 18.14 17.89
N ILE A 129 18.91 18.28 19.21
CA ILE A 129 20.01 18.73 20.06
C ILE A 129 20.97 17.56 20.31
N LYS A 130 22.27 17.79 20.05
CA LYS A 130 23.34 16.79 20.17
C LYS A 130 23.15 15.52 19.32
N LEU A 131 22.44 15.62 18.18
CA LEU A 131 22.12 14.48 17.31
C LEU A 131 21.22 13.42 17.98
N SER A 132 20.38 13.82 18.94
CA SER A 132 19.48 12.90 19.66
C SER A 132 18.24 12.49 18.85
N GLY A 133 18.03 13.08 17.68
CA GLY A 133 16.90 12.84 16.79
C GLY A 133 15.83 13.91 16.85
N SER A 134 14.83 13.81 15.97
CA SER A 134 13.70 14.74 15.91
C SER A 134 12.39 14.04 15.55
N VAL A 135 11.28 14.74 15.80
CA VAL A 135 9.96 14.48 15.21
C VAL A 135 9.70 15.57 14.18
N PHE A 136 9.22 15.20 13.00
CA PHE A 136 8.90 16.15 11.93
C PHE A 136 7.55 15.84 11.31
N HIS A 137 7.01 16.83 10.60
CA HIS A 137 5.95 16.62 9.62
C HIS A 137 6.38 17.07 8.23
N MET A 138 5.68 16.56 7.21
CA MET A 138 5.95 16.87 5.82
C MET A 138 4.65 16.87 5.02
N THR A 139 4.42 17.94 4.27
CA THR A 139 3.34 17.98 3.28
C THR A 139 3.58 16.93 2.19
N THR A 140 2.52 16.53 1.48
CA THR A 140 2.62 15.60 0.34
C THR A 140 3.43 16.15 -0.83
N ASN A 141 3.79 17.44 -0.81
CA ASN A 141 4.63 18.12 -1.80
C ASN A 141 6.07 18.38 -1.31
N GLY A 142 6.46 17.84 -0.14
CA GLY A 142 7.85 17.87 0.31
C GLY A 142 8.28 19.05 1.18
N SER A 143 7.35 19.93 1.58
CA SER A 143 7.65 20.92 2.61
C SER A 143 7.72 20.24 3.98
N LEU A 144 8.92 20.17 4.56
CA LEU A 144 9.23 19.60 5.87
C LEU A 144 9.27 20.70 6.95
N ALA A 145 8.78 20.38 8.15
CA ALA A 145 9.11 21.14 9.35
C ALA A 145 9.39 20.22 10.54
N SER A 146 10.34 20.63 11.37
CA SER A 146 10.62 19.97 12.65
C SER A 146 9.54 20.37 13.66
N LEU A 147 8.97 19.37 14.34
CA LEU A 147 7.98 19.53 15.41
C LEU A 147 8.63 19.43 16.79
N TYR A 148 9.62 18.53 16.94
CA TYR A 148 10.30 18.32 18.20
C TYR A 148 11.76 17.94 17.98
N SER A 149 12.66 18.51 18.77
CA SER A 149 14.08 18.14 18.80
C SER A 149 14.40 17.51 20.14
N PHE A 150 14.79 16.24 20.12
CA PHE A 150 15.20 15.54 21.33
C PHE A 150 16.51 16.15 21.87
N ASN A 151 16.64 16.23 23.19
CA ASN A 151 17.84 16.70 23.87
C ASN A 151 18.76 15.57 24.35
N GLY A 152 18.20 14.37 24.44
CA GLY A 152 18.82 13.24 25.09
C GLY A 152 18.69 13.31 26.62
N GLY A 153 18.84 12.16 27.27
CA GLY A 153 18.60 12.02 28.70
C GLY A 153 17.11 11.80 28.98
N ASN A 154 16.48 12.73 29.71
CA ASN A 154 15.14 12.53 30.26
C ASN A 154 14.02 12.53 29.20
N ASP A 155 14.18 13.27 28.09
CA ASP A 155 13.23 13.29 26.98
C ASP A 155 13.52 12.24 25.90
N GLY A 156 14.61 11.49 26.06
CA GLY A 156 14.98 10.37 25.20
C GLY A 156 15.83 10.72 23.98
N ALA A 157 16.33 9.69 23.31
CA ALA A 157 17.15 9.83 22.10
C ALA A 157 17.02 8.64 21.14
N ASN A 158 17.40 8.87 19.88
CA ASN A 158 17.49 7.91 18.78
C ASN A 158 16.17 7.16 18.55
N PRO A 159 15.10 7.83 18.08
CA PRO A 159 13.89 7.13 17.68
C PRO A 159 14.19 6.15 16.54
N PHE A 160 13.76 4.88 16.67
CA PHE A 160 13.94 3.82 15.66
C PHE A 160 12.64 3.35 15.01
N ALA A 161 11.53 4.04 15.26
CA ALA A 161 10.21 3.64 14.78
C ALA A 161 9.44 4.82 14.18
N ALA A 162 8.49 4.48 13.30
CA ALA A 162 7.45 5.39 12.86
C ALA A 162 6.53 5.76 14.04
N LEU A 163 5.82 6.87 13.90
CA LEU A 163 4.75 7.23 14.83
C LEU A 163 3.47 6.43 14.53
N ALA A 164 2.60 6.31 15.52
CA ALA A 164 1.24 5.81 15.37
C ALA A 164 0.26 6.93 15.75
N GLN A 165 -0.80 7.13 14.96
CA GLN A 165 -1.87 8.04 15.33
C GLN A 165 -2.94 7.30 16.14
N GLY A 166 -3.26 7.80 17.32
CA GLY A 166 -4.32 7.27 18.17
C GLY A 166 -5.72 7.75 17.75
N PRO A 167 -6.80 7.10 18.24
CA PRO A 167 -8.18 7.53 18.00
C PRO A 167 -8.52 8.92 18.56
N ASP A 168 -7.71 9.41 19.50
CA ASP A 168 -7.77 10.76 20.07
C ASP A 168 -7.14 11.82 19.16
N GLY A 169 -6.55 11.41 18.03
CA GLY A 169 -5.92 12.29 17.06
C GLY A 169 -4.43 12.56 17.34
N ASN A 170 -3.90 12.12 18.48
CA ASN A 170 -2.52 12.36 18.87
C ASN A 170 -1.57 11.36 18.21
N PHE A 171 -0.31 11.77 18.03
CA PHE A 171 0.75 10.89 17.56
C PHE A 171 1.55 10.35 18.73
N TYR A 172 1.91 9.07 18.61
CA TYR A 172 2.61 8.29 19.63
C TYR A 172 3.86 7.67 19.02
N GLY A 173 5.00 7.85 19.68
CA GLY A 173 6.28 7.29 19.26
C GLY A 173 7.07 6.73 20.44
N SER A 174 8.25 6.20 20.16
CA SER A 174 9.20 5.80 21.19
C SER A 174 10.63 6.13 20.78
N THR A 175 11.43 6.59 21.73
CA THR A 175 12.89 6.71 21.60
C THR A 175 13.58 5.39 22.00
N PHE A 176 14.77 5.14 21.46
CA PHE A 176 15.58 3.97 21.84
C PHE A 176 16.25 4.14 23.19
N GLN A 177 16.60 5.37 23.56
CA GLN A 177 17.22 5.71 24.85
C GLN A 177 16.33 6.68 25.64
N GLY A 178 16.47 6.66 26.96
CA GLY A 178 15.92 7.65 27.91
C GLY A 178 14.56 7.31 28.53
N GLY A 179 13.98 8.30 29.21
CA GLY A 179 12.82 8.20 30.11
C GLY A 179 13.25 8.16 31.58
N ASP A 180 12.62 8.96 32.45
CA ASP A 180 12.78 8.82 33.91
C ASP A 180 12.32 7.39 34.29
N SER A 181 13.27 6.48 34.53
CA SER A 181 13.10 5.05 34.89
C SER A 181 13.08 4.00 33.76
N ASP A 182 13.76 4.21 32.63
CA ASP A 182 14.00 3.13 31.64
C ASP A 182 12.70 2.56 31.00
N VAL A 183 11.65 3.39 30.95
CA VAL A 183 10.41 3.09 30.23
C VAL A 183 10.32 4.02 29.03
N ARG A 184 10.25 3.39 27.85
CA ARG A 184 10.11 4.01 26.53
C ARG A 184 9.18 5.22 26.59
N ALA A 185 9.69 6.40 26.25
CA ALA A 185 8.90 7.62 26.21
C ALA A 185 7.83 7.48 25.13
N VAL A 186 6.58 7.28 25.55
CA VAL A 186 5.40 7.44 24.71
C VAL A 186 5.12 8.94 24.70
N ASP A 187 5.62 9.64 23.68
CA ASP A 187 5.26 11.04 23.51
C ASP A 187 3.84 11.06 22.94
N ALA A 188 2.86 11.37 23.79
CA ALA A 188 1.51 11.69 23.38
C ALA A 188 1.51 13.18 23.07
N GLY A 189 1.77 13.55 21.81
CA GLY A 189 1.75 14.94 21.37
C GLY A 189 0.34 15.49 21.42
N GLY A 190 -0.11 15.91 22.60
CA GLY A 190 -1.41 16.52 22.84
C GLY A 190 -1.38 18.01 22.53
N GLY A 191 -2.16 18.41 21.51
CA GLY A 191 -2.60 19.78 21.24
C GLY A 191 -1.49 20.78 20.89
N TRP A 192 -1.24 20.95 19.60
CA TRP A 192 -0.44 22.06 19.06
C TRP A 192 -1.22 22.77 17.95
#